data_AF-A0A7X2LPI6-F1
#
_entry.id   AF-A0A7X2LPI6-F1
#
_cell.length_a   1.000
_cell.length_b   1.000
_cell.length_c   1.000
_cell.angle_alpha   90.00
_cell.angle_beta   90.00
_cell.angle_gamma   90.00
#
_symmetry.space_group_name_H-M   'P 1'
#
loop_
_entity.id
_entity.type
_entity.pdbx_description
1 polymer ?
#
loop_
_entity_poly.entity_id
_entity_poly.type
_entity_poly.pdbx_seq_one_letter_code
_entity_poly.pdbx_strand_id
1 'polypeptide(L)'
;MPIAFSGGAYAAAVAPKPLYRDPVYDGAADVSIIYDRTAKLWKMFYTNRRATMKLPDPDDVAWVHGTAIGVATSSDGLQWRYQGTVDFPKECTDVTQWAPELYYENGVYHMWLTVVPGIFHRWGAAGADVRIEHLTSTDLAKWDCESTLKLPNSGRLIDASVMKVGQGYRMWYKDDRAGSRILAADSKDLRTWTKISEQPVNPTRGEGPKAFRFNGYYWLIADVWKGLMVLRSDDALNWTEQPGYLLAEPGRKATDRAAGQHADVVVDGERAFIYYFVHQKNEAEAANDSRWHQRTVIQVAELVYKDGKLEVNRDADVAIPLRAPSP
;
A
#
# COMPACT_ATOMS: atom_id res chain seq x y z
N MET A 1 -42.18 -15.16 -30.10
CA MET A 1 -41.26 -14.00 -30.06
C MET A 1 -40.41 -14.14 -28.81
N PRO A 2 -39.07 -14.22 -28.91
CA PRO A 2 -38.23 -14.25 -27.72
C PRO A 2 -38.16 -12.84 -27.12
N ILE A 3 -38.36 -12.77 -25.80
CA ILE A 3 -38.22 -11.55 -25.02
C ILE A 3 -36.73 -11.23 -24.98
N ALA A 4 -36.32 -10.16 -25.66
CA ALA A 4 -35.00 -9.59 -25.54
C ALA A 4 -34.84 -8.99 -24.14
N PHE A 5 -33.95 -9.56 -23.33
CA PHE A 5 -33.47 -8.87 -22.14
C PHE A 5 -32.58 -7.73 -22.60
N SER A 6 -33.13 -6.51 -22.56
CA SER A 6 -32.35 -5.28 -22.69
C SER A 6 -31.34 -5.23 -21.55
N GLY A 7 -30.06 -5.39 -21.87
CA GLY A 7 -28.97 -5.11 -20.95
C GLY A 7 -29.08 -3.68 -20.46
N GLY A 8 -29.40 -3.52 -19.17
CA GLY A 8 -29.32 -2.23 -18.52
C GLY A 8 -27.88 -1.75 -18.61
N ALA A 9 -27.67 -0.60 -19.25
CA ALA A 9 -26.43 0.13 -19.15
C ALA A 9 -26.17 0.39 -17.67
N TYR A 10 -25.15 -0.26 -17.10
CA TYR A 10 -24.62 0.14 -15.81
C TYR A 10 -24.15 1.59 -16.00
N ALA A 11 -24.89 2.56 -15.46
CA ALA A 11 -24.35 3.89 -15.26
C ALA A 11 -23.06 3.69 -14.46
N ALA A 12 -21.92 4.09 -15.04
CA ALA A 12 -20.63 3.89 -14.41
C ALA A 12 -20.63 4.63 -13.07
N ALA A 13 -20.60 3.87 -11.97
CA ALA A 13 -20.58 4.47 -10.64
C ALA A 13 -19.28 5.25 -10.47
N VAL A 14 -19.36 6.48 -9.98
CA VAL A 14 -18.17 7.22 -9.59
C VAL A 14 -17.69 6.68 -8.23
N ALA A 15 -16.38 6.46 -8.09
CA ALA A 15 -15.76 6.09 -6.82
C ALA A 15 -16.11 7.15 -5.75
N PRO A 16 -16.55 6.73 -4.55
CA PRO A 16 -16.87 7.66 -3.49
C PRO A 16 -15.59 8.37 -3.01
N LYS A 17 -15.79 9.49 -2.32
CA LYS A 17 -14.73 10.23 -1.62
C LYS A 17 -15.13 10.35 -0.15
N PRO A 18 -14.49 9.59 0.77
CA PRO A 18 -13.35 8.71 0.53
C PRO A 18 -13.74 7.44 -0.25
N LEU A 19 -12.75 6.81 -0.90
CA LEU A 19 -12.96 5.51 -1.54
C LEU A 19 -13.36 4.46 -0.50
N TYR A 20 -12.62 4.45 0.61
CA TYR A 20 -12.84 3.51 1.70
C TYR A 20 -12.50 4.14 3.05
N ARG A 21 -13.38 3.90 4.01
CA ARG A 21 -13.24 4.28 5.42
C ARG A 21 -13.44 3.03 6.26
N ASP A 22 -12.43 2.68 7.06
CA ASP A 22 -12.51 1.53 7.94
C ASP A 22 -13.62 1.72 8.99
N PRO A 23 -14.57 0.78 9.13
CA PRO A 23 -15.72 0.96 10.02
C PRO A 23 -15.43 0.63 11.49
N VAL A 24 -14.22 0.14 11.83
CA VAL A 24 -13.90 -0.35 13.17
C VAL A 24 -13.13 0.68 13.97
N TYR A 25 -12.01 1.15 13.43
CA TYR A 25 -11.08 2.06 14.06
C TYR A 25 -10.84 3.35 13.26
N ASP A 26 -11.44 3.50 12.07
CA ASP A 26 -11.34 4.71 11.22
C ASP A 26 -9.89 5.08 10.86
N GLY A 27 -9.06 4.05 10.68
CA GLY A 27 -7.61 4.17 10.48
C GLY A 27 -7.10 3.30 9.33
N ALA A 28 -7.77 3.32 8.18
CA ALA A 28 -7.31 2.59 7.00
C ALA A 28 -6.05 3.25 6.41
N ALA A 29 -4.93 2.52 6.35
CA ALA A 29 -3.65 3.02 5.85
C ALA A 29 -2.84 1.93 5.13
N ASP A 30 -1.77 2.32 4.43
CA ASP A 30 -0.77 1.42 3.84
C ASP A 30 -1.42 0.28 3.02
N VAL A 31 -2.18 0.68 2.00
CA VAL A 31 -3.06 -0.23 1.25
C VAL A 31 -2.27 -1.14 0.30
N SER A 32 -2.78 -2.34 0.04
CA SER A 32 -2.35 -3.22 -1.06
C SER A 32 -3.55 -3.94 -1.66
N ILE A 33 -3.68 -3.89 -2.98
CA ILE A 33 -4.84 -4.34 -3.74
C ILE A 33 -4.44 -5.49 -4.67
N ILE A 34 -5.22 -6.56 -4.61
CA ILE A 34 -5.01 -7.73 -5.46
C ILE A 34 -6.34 -8.35 -5.87
N TYR A 35 -6.34 -9.07 -7.00
CA TYR A 35 -7.52 -9.80 -7.45
C TYR A 35 -7.54 -11.22 -6.88
N ASP A 36 -8.61 -11.54 -6.15
CA ASP A 36 -8.95 -12.89 -5.76
C ASP A 36 -9.55 -13.63 -6.97
N ARG A 37 -8.77 -14.55 -7.54
CA ARG A 37 -9.13 -15.29 -8.75
C ARG A 37 -10.21 -16.32 -8.49
N THR A 38 -10.33 -16.82 -7.26
CA THR A 38 -11.34 -17.81 -6.86
C THR A 38 -12.66 -17.11 -6.58
N ALA A 39 -12.65 -16.06 -5.75
CA ALA A 39 -13.84 -15.28 -5.41
C ALA A 39 -14.29 -14.35 -6.54
N LYS A 40 -13.40 -14.07 -7.50
CA LYS A 40 -13.60 -13.11 -8.60
C LYS A 40 -13.88 -11.68 -8.12
N LEU A 41 -13.19 -11.30 -7.06
CA LEU A 41 -13.31 -9.99 -6.41
C LEU A 41 -11.94 -9.35 -6.25
N TRP A 42 -11.89 -8.04 -6.36
CA TRP A 42 -10.76 -7.26 -5.85
C TRP A 42 -10.77 -7.30 -4.32
N LYS A 43 -9.62 -7.52 -3.72
CA LYS A 43 -9.37 -7.47 -2.27
C LYS A 43 -8.38 -6.35 -1.98
N MET A 44 -8.72 -5.55 -0.99
CA MET A 44 -7.90 -4.50 -0.40
C MET A 44 -7.46 -4.97 0.98
N PHE A 45 -6.15 -5.04 1.19
CA PHE A 45 -5.54 -5.25 2.49
C PHE A 45 -4.97 -3.93 2.96
N TYR A 46 -5.12 -3.59 4.24
CA TYR A 46 -4.67 -2.31 4.77
C TYR A 46 -4.25 -2.44 6.24
N THR A 47 -3.26 -1.66 6.66
CA THR A 47 -2.98 -1.48 8.09
C THR A 47 -4.22 -0.89 8.76
N ASN A 48 -4.81 -1.62 9.71
CA ASN A 48 -5.95 -1.13 10.48
C ASN A 48 -5.46 -0.39 11.73
N ARG A 49 -5.07 0.89 11.57
CA ARG A 49 -4.61 1.75 12.66
C ARG A 49 -5.76 1.96 13.64
N ARG A 50 -5.47 1.91 14.94
CA ARG A 50 -6.46 2.03 16.02
C ARG A 50 -6.80 3.51 16.30
N ALA A 51 -7.16 4.26 15.26
CA ALA A 51 -7.23 5.72 15.27
C ALA A 51 -8.33 6.29 16.19
N THR A 52 -9.31 5.48 16.61
CA THR A 52 -10.31 5.87 17.63
C THR A 52 -9.78 5.83 19.06
N MET A 53 -8.57 5.31 19.30
CA MET A 53 -7.97 5.27 20.63
C MET A 53 -7.65 6.66 21.17
N LYS A 54 -8.09 6.92 22.40
CA LYS A 54 -7.77 8.15 23.15
C LYS A 54 -6.73 7.84 24.21
N LEU A 55 -5.47 8.07 23.86
CA LEU A 55 -4.35 7.92 24.79
C LEU A 55 -4.24 9.18 25.68
N PRO A 56 -3.82 9.09 26.95
CA PRO A 56 -3.62 10.27 27.79
C PRO A 56 -2.52 11.20 27.25
N ASP A 57 -1.46 10.61 26.72
CA ASP A 57 -0.29 11.29 26.21
C ASP A 57 -0.45 11.60 24.70
N PRO A 58 -0.40 12.88 24.28
CA PRO A 58 -0.57 13.28 22.88
C PRO A 58 0.49 12.71 21.93
N ASP A 59 1.68 12.42 22.44
CA ASP A 59 2.81 11.91 21.65
C ASP A 59 2.90 10.37 21.65
N ASP A 60 1.93 9.70 22.29
CA ASP A 60 1.86 8.25 22.32
C ASP A 60 1.43 7.67 20.97
N VAL A 61 2.27 6.79 20.42
CA VAL A 61 2.08 6.16 19.10
C VAL A 61 1.45 4.78 19.21
N ALA A 62 1.02 4.33 20.38
CA ALA A 62 0.43 2.99 20.55
C ALA A 62 -0.79 2.76 19.62
N TRP A 63 -1.48 3.81 19.17
CA TRP A 63 -2.59 3.71 18.21
C TRP A 63 -2.18 3.21 16.81
N VAL A 64 -0.91 3.35 16.41
CA VAL A 64 -0.35 2.71 15.20
C VAL A 64 0.30 1.36 15.48
N HIS A 65 0.40 0.93 16.73
CA HIS A 65 0.78 -0.44 17.08
C HIS A 65 -0.46 -1.27 17.43
N GLY A 66 -0.31 -2.56 17.71
CA GLY A 66 -1.40 -3.48 17.99
C GLY A 66 -2.39 -3.59 16.82
N THR A 67 -1.90 -3.33 15.61
CA THR A 67 -2.69 -3.24 14.38
C THR A 67 -2.78 -4.61 13.73
N ALA A 68 -3.98 -4.95 13.29
CA ALA A 68 -4.21 -6.05 12.36
C ALA A 68 -4.18 -5.54 10.91
N ILE A 69 -4.15 -6.46 9.96
CA ILE A 69 -4.48 -6.15 8.57
C ILE A 69 -5.98 -6.30 8.34
N GLY A 70 -6.65 -5.20 7.99
CA GLY A 70 -8.05 -5.18 7.59
C GLY A 70 -8.23 -5.62 6.13
N VAL A 71 -9.41 -6.15 5.82
CA VAL A 71 -9.75 -6.59 4.46
C VAL A 71 -11.04 -5.92 4.01
N ALA A 72 -11.05 -5.40 2.79
CA ALA A 72 -12.26 -5.00 2.08
C ALA A 72 -12.31 -5.65 0.69
N THR A 73 -13.51 -5.86 0.16
CA THR A 73 -13.72 -6.46 -1.18
C THR A 73 -14.52 -5.54 -2.09
N SER A 74 -14.28 -5.69 -3.39
CA SER A 74 -15.01 -4.98 -4.43
C SER A 74 -15.15 -5.84 -5.69
N SER A 75 -16.29 -5.75 -6.37
CA SER A 75 -16.48 -6.36 -7.70
C SER A 75 -15.96 -5.48 -8.83
N ASP A 76 -15.78 -4.18 -8.57
CA ASP A 76 -15.50 -3.16 -9.58
C ASP A 76 -14.34 -2.23 -9.22
N GLY A 77 -13.75 -2.35 -8.03
CA GLY A 77 -12.70 -1.46 -7.53
C GLY A 77 -13.20 -0.06 -7.13
N LEU A 78 -14.49 0.24 -7.28
CA LEU A 78 -15.09 1.54 -7.01
C LEU A 78 -15.85 1.54 -5.68
N GLN A 79 -16.53 0.44 -5.36
CA GLN A 79 -17.29 0.29 -4.13
C GLN A 79 -16.68 -0.82 -3.27
N TRP A 80 -16.24 -0.47 -2.06
CA TRP A 80 -15.52 -1.39 -1.18
C TRP A 80 -16.34 -1.75 0.05
N ARG A 81 -16.34 -3.03 0.42
CA ARG A 81 -17.08 -3.57 1.57
C ARG A 81 -16.13 -4.27 2.52
N TYR A 82 -16.16 -3.86 3.79
CA TYR A 82 -15.39 -4.50 4.85
C TYR A 82 -15.68 -6.00 4.97
N GLN A 83 -14.65 -6.79 5.24
CA GLN A 83 -14.69 -8.26 5.35
C GLN A 83 -14.03 -8.79 6.63
N GLY A 84 -13.67 -7.92 7.58
CA GLY A 84 -12.97 -8.32 8.80
C GLY A 84 -11.48 -8.02 8.75
N THR A 85 -10.72 -8.74 9.57
CA THR A 85 -9.26 -8.71 9.62
C THR A 85 -8.70 -10.07 9.27
N VAL A 86 -7.46 -10.12 8.80
CA VAL A 86 -6.76 -11.37 8.52
C VAL A 86 -6.33 -12.02 9.83
N ASP A 87 -6.51 -13.33 9.93
CA ASP A 87 -5.94 -14.16 11.01
C ASP A 87 -4.64 -14.79 10.49
N PHE A 88 -3.51 -14.20 10.85
CA PHE A 88 -2.20 -14.70 10.44
C PHE A 88 -1.63 -15.71 11.46
N PRO A 89 -0.79 -16.65 11.02
CA PRO A 89 -0.18 -17.61 11.94
C PRO A 89 0.76 -16.91 12.93
N LYS A 90 0.59 -17.24 14.22
CA LYS A 90 1.31 -16.61 15.34
C LYS A 90 2.77 -17.04 15.44
N GLU A 91 3.15 -18.11 14.75
CA GLU A 91 4.51 -18.62 14.72
C GLU A 91 5.47 -17.73 13.89
N CYS A 92 4.94 -16.95 12.93
CA CYS A 92 5.74 -15.94 12.21
C CYS A 92 5.26 -14.50 12.41
N THR A 93 4.02 -14.26 12.83
CA THR A 93 3.51 -12.89 13.06
C THR A 93 3.42 -12.52 14.54
N ASP A 94 3.14 -11.24 14.82
CA ASP A 94 2.99 -10.69 16.16
C ASP A 94 1.81 -9.70 16.18
N VAL A 95 1.58 -9.05 17.33
CA VAL A 95 0.41 -8.20 17.61
C VAL A 95 0.33 -6.93 16.75
N THR A 96 1.43 -6.52 16.11
CA THR A 96 1.49 -5.32 15.27
C THR A 96 1.92 -5.69 13.86
N GLN A 97 1.04 -5.39 12.90
CA GLN A 97 1.17 -5.74 11.49
C GLN A 97 0.94 -4.49 10.65
N TRP A 98 1.88 -4.17 9.75
CA TRP A 98 1.87 -2.98 8.91
C TRP A 98 2.13 -3.30 7.44
N ALA A 99 1.62 -2.44 6.57
CA ALA A 99 2.03 -2.28 5.17
C ALA A 99 2.22 -3.62 4.45
N PRO A 100 1.14 -4.38 4.23
CA PRO A 100 1.21 -5.61 3.47
C PRO A 100 1.56 -5.30 2.01
N GLU A 101 2.46 -6.05 1.40
CA GLU A 101 2.64 -6.08 -0.06
C GLU A 101 2.18 -7.41 -0.61
N LEU A 102 1.36 -7.38 -1.65
CA LEU A 102 0.79 -8.57 -2.26
C LEU A 102 1.34 -8.80 -3.67
N TYR A 103 1.60 -10.06 -3.97
CA TYR A 103 2.02 -10.52 -5.29
C TYR A 103 1.35 -11.85 -5.60
N TYR A 104 0.90 -12.05 -6.84
CA TYR A 104 0.35 -13.33 -7.28
C TYR A 104 1.24 -13.94 -8.35
N GLU A 105 1.59 -15.21 -8.19
CA GLU A 105 2.29 -15.97 -9.20
C GLU A 105 1.97 -17.46 -9.12
N ASN A 106 1.74 -18.08 -10.28
CA ASN A 106 1.59 -19.53 -10.42
C ASN A 106 0.59 -20.19 -9.46
N GLY A 107 -0.55 -19.53 -9.19
CA GLY A 107 -1.59 -20.06 -8.30
C GLY A 107 -1.39 -19.75 -6.81
N VAL A 108 -0.31 -19.03 -6.46
CA VAL A 108 0.02 -18.67 -5.08
C VAL A 108 0.00 -17.15 -4.93
N TYR A 109 -0.65 -16.71 -3.86
CA TYR A 109 -0.56 -15.36 -3.35
C TYR A 109 0.57 -15.30 -2.33
N HIS A 110 1.43 -14.30 -2.48
CA HIS A 110 2.51 -13.98 -1.58
C HIS A 110 2.18 -12.66 -0.89
N MET A 111 2.46 -12.58 0.41
CA MET A 111 2.43 -11.35 1.17
C MET A 111 3.77 -11.11 1.84
N TRP A 112 4.32 -9.90 1.72
CA TRP A 112 5.40 -9.43 2.59
C TRP A 112 4.83 -8.43 3.57
N LEU A 113 4.85 -8.80 4.85
CA LEU A 113 4.20 -8.08 5.94
C LEU A 113 5.25 -7.53 6.89
N THR A 114 5.15 -6.24 7.22
CA THR A 114 5.96 -5.66 8.29
C THR A 114 5.41 -6.11 9.64
N VAL A 115 6.21 -6.83 10.42
CA VAL A 115 5.84 -7.33 11.76
C VAL A 115 6.68 -6.64 12.82
N VAL A 116 6.01 -6.06 13.80
CA VAL A 116 6.63 -5.35 14.93
C VAL A 116 6.34 -6.14 16.22
N PRO A 117 7.35 -6.51 17.02
CA PRO A 117 7.17 -7.37 18.18
C PRO A 117 6.63 -6.60 19.38
N GLY A 118 5.31 -6.40 19.43
CA GLY A 118 4.62 -5.75 20.53
C GLY A 118 4.03 -4.37 20.22
N ILE A 119 3.62 -3.69 21.30
CA ILE A 119 3.03 -2.35 21.27
C ILE A 119 4.04 -1.36 21.85
N PHE A 120 4.41 -0.35 21.07
CA PHE A 120 5.35 0.68 21.49
C PHE A 120 4.65 2.03 21.62
N HIS A 121 5.14 2.84 22.56
CA HIS A 121 4.55 4.15 22.89
C HIS A 121 5.33 5.32 22.26
N ARG A 122 6.47 5.05 21.63
CA ARG A 122 7.31 6.02 20.93
C ARG A 122 7.94 5.42 19.68
N TRP A 123 8.10 6.25 18.66
CA TRP A 123 8.90 5.91 17.49
C TRP A 123 10.36 5.67 17.88
N GLY A 124 10.97 4.65 17.28
CA GLY A 124 12.39 4.38 17.50
C GLY A 124 12.73 3.74 18.85
N ALA A 125 11.73 3.34 19.64
CA ALA A 125 11.96 2.67 20.92
C ALA A 125 12.86 1.42 20.77
N ALA A 126 13.75 1.20 21.74
CA ALA A 126 14.62 0.04 21.78
C ALA A 126 13.79 -1.25 21.89
N GLY A 127 14.27 -2.34 21.30
CA GLY A 127 13.58 -3.64 21.29
C GLY A 127 12.48 -3.80 20.24
N ALA A 128 12.18 -2.77 19.45
CA ALA A 128 11.34 -2.89 18.26
C ALA A 128 12.14 -3.55 17.12
N ASP A 129 12.40 -4.86 17.23
CA ASP A 129 13.07 -5.65 16.19
C ASP A 129 12.09 -5.94 15.04
N VAL A 130 11.86 -4.90 14.23
CA VAL A 130 10.91 -4.92 13.12
C VAL A 130 11.50 -5.71 11.95
N ARG A 131 10.70 -6.62 11.41
CA ARG A 131 11.10 -7.51 10.32
C ARG A 131 10.00 -7.59 9.27
N ILE A 132 10.38 -8.03 8.08
CA ILE A 132 9.45 -8.36 7.01
C ILE A 132 9.27 -9.88 6.97
N GLU A 133 8.04 -10.34 7.16
CA GLU A 133 7.65 -11.74 7.06
C GLU A 133 7.00 -12.02 5.71
N HIS A 134 7.40 -13.11 5.10
CA HIS A 134 6.82 -13.63 3.88
C HIS A 134 5.78 -14.69 4.24
N LEU A 135 4.55 -14.48 3.79
CA LEU A 135 3.44 -15.40 3.94
C LEU A 135 2.93 -15.83 2.57
N THR A 136 2.33 -17.02 2.50
CA THR A 136 1.70 -17.52 1.28
C THR A 136 0.26 -17.95 1.51
N SER A 137 -0.54 -17.90 0.46
CA SER A 137 -1.94 -18.31 0.46
C SER A 137 -2.37 -18.77 -0.93
N THR A 138 -3.35 -19.66 -1.01
CA THR A 138 -3.99 -20.05 -2.28
C THR A 138 -5.40 -19.45 -2.44
N ASP A 139 -5.95 -18.85 -1.38
CA ASP A 139 -7.34 -18.36 -1.32
C ASP A 139 -7.48 -16.95 -0.74
N LEU A 140 -6.36 -16.29 -0.38
CA LEU A 140 -6.31 -14.99 0.30
C LEU A 140 -7.10 -14.95 1.61
N ALA A 141 -7.36 -16.10 2.24
CA ALA A 141 -8.11 -16.23 3.49
C ALA A 141 -7.28 -16.96 4.55
N LYS A 142 -6.64 -18.08 4.18
CA LYS A 142 -5.70 -18.81 5.04
C LYS A 142 -4.27 -18.54 4.58
N TRP A 143 -3.41 -18.26 5.53
CA TRP A 143 -2.02 -17.90 5.28
C TRP A 143 -1.09 -18.88 5.98
N ASP A 144 -0.01 -19.24 5.30
CA ASP A 144 1.08 -20.05 5.84
C ASP A 144 2.35 -19.20 5.95
N CYS A 145 3.15 -19.46 6.98
CA CYS A 145 4.46 -18.84 7.14
C CYS A 145 5.44 -19.43 6.12
N GLU A 146 6.10 -18.57 5.35
CA GLU A 146 7.03 -19.00 4.31
C GLU A 146 8.49 -18.77 4.71
N SER A 147 8.85 -17.51 4.98
CA SER A 147 10.22 -17.12 5.34
C SER A 147 10.26 -15.73 5.97
N THR A 148 11.33 -15.42 6.68
CA THR A 148 11.61 -14.07 7.16
C THR A 148 12.68 -13.44 6.28
N LEU A 149 12.50 -12.18 5.88
CA LEU A 149 13.51 -11.46 5.10
C LEU A 149 14.79 -11.29 5.93
N LYS A 150 15.89 -11.85 5.42
CA LYS A 150 17.22 -11.75 6.04
C LYS A 150 18.19 -11.13 5.06
N LEU A 151 18.63 -9.91 5.36
CA LEU A 151 19.61 -9.18 4.55
C LEU A 151 20.79 -8.76 5.43
N PRO A 152 22.03 -9.16 5.11
CA PRO A 152 23.20 -8.81 5.90
C PRO A 152 23.39 -7.28 5.93
N ASN A 153 23.97 -6.80 7.02
CA ASN A 153 24.24 -5.38 7.24
C ASN A 153 23.01 -4.46 7.11
N SER A 154 21.85 -4.93 7.52
CA SER A 154 20.61 -4.13 7.51
C SER A 154 20.20 -3.72 8.93
N GLY A 155 19.33 -2.74 9.04
CA GLY A 155 18.65 -2.39 10.29
C GLY A 155 17.23 -2.96 10.32
N ARG A 156 16.28 -2.15 10.80
CA ARG A 156 14.85 -2.47 10.76
C ARG A 156 14.35 -2.32 9.33
N LEU A 157 13.81 -3.43 8.81
CA LEU A 157 13.28 -3.53 7.46
C LEU A 157 11.76 -3.40 7.51
N ILE A 158 11.21 -2.49 6.72
CA ILE A 158 9.75 -2.34 6.58
C ILE A 158 9.36 -2.06 5.12
N ASP A 159 8.07 -2.14 4.87
CA ASP A 159 7.38 -1.67 3.66
C ASP A 159 8.00 -2.26 2.39
N ALA A 160 7.79 -3.56 2.18
CA ALA A 160 8.21 -4.20 0.95
C ALA A 160 7.39 -3.69 -0.25
N SER A 161 8.00 -3.68 -1.43
CA SER A 161 7.29 -3.83 -2.70
C SER A 161 8.02 -4.80 -3.59
N VAL A 162 7.30 -5.74 -4.21
CA VAL A 162 7.88 -6.86 -4.96
C VAL A 162 7.33 -6.90 -6.37
N MET A 163 8.23 -7.06 -7.34
CA MET A 163 7.86 -7.19 -8.74
C MET A 163 8.82 -8.15 -9.45
N LYS A 164 8.30 -8.82 -10.48
CA LYS A 164 9.11 -9.62 -11.40
C LYS A 164 9.99 -8.73 -12.27
N VAL A 165 11.30 -9.00 -12.29
CA VAL A 165 12.29 -8.29 -13.11
C VAL A 165 13.14 -9.33 -13.84
N GLY A 166 13.02 -9.35 -15.18
CA GLY A 166 13.67 -10.37 -16.01
C GLY A 166 13.19 -11.78 -15.65
N GLN A 167 14.12 -12.68 -15.31
CA GLN A 167 13.85 -14.07 -14.93
C GLN A 167 13.71 -14.26 -13.40
N GLY A 168 13.82 -13.20 -12.63
CA GLY A 168 13.71 -13.24 -11.17
C GLY A 168 12.80 -12.14 -10.65
N TYR A 169 13.02 -11.76 -9.41
CA TYR A 169 12.20 -10.82 -8.67
C TYR A 169 13.09 -9.81 -7.99
N ARG A 170 12.54 -8.61 -7.81
CA ARG A 170 13.18 -7.54 -7.06
C ARG A 170 12.21 -7.04 -6.00
N MET A 171 12.74 -6.88 -4.80
CA MET A 171 12.08 -6.22 -3.69
C MET A 171 12.70 -4.85 -3.50
N TRP A 172 11.89 -3.83 -3.32
CA TRP A 172 12.26 -2.53 -2.77
C TRP A 172 11.73 -2.45 -1.34
N TYR A 173 12.51 -1.90 -0.43
CA TYR A 173 12.16 -1.86 0.99
C TYR A 173 12.86 -0.70 1.69
N LYS A 174 12.31 -0.24 2.82
CA LYS A 174 12.99 0.75 3.67
C LYS A 174 13.96 0.06 4.62
N ASP A 175 15.16 0.62 4.75
CA ASP A 175 16.14 0.25 5.77
C ASP A 175 16.49 1.47 6.63
N ASP A 176 16.33 1.35 7.95
CA ASP A 176 16.68 2.44 8.86
C ASP A 176 18.19 2.61 9.07
N ARG A 177 19.00 1.55 8.86
CA ARG A 177 20.46 1.63 8.89
C ARG A 177 21.01 2.45 7.71
N ALA A 178 20.27 2.49 6.61
CA ALA A 178 20.54 3.37 5.48
C ALA A 178 19.94 4.79 5.65
N GLY A 179 19.52 5.16 6.87
CA GLY A 179 18.95 6.47 7.19
C GLY A 179 17.48 6.62 6.78
N SER A 180 16.71 5.52 6.81
CA SER A 180 15.32 5.45 6.36
C SER A 180 15.20 5.78 4.87
N ARG A 181 15.92 5.01 4.06
CA ARG A 181 15.92 5.14 2.60
C ARG A 181 15.53 3.81 1.96
N ILE A 182 15.12 3.89 0.71
CA ILE A 182 14.72 2.72 -0.06
C ILE A 182 15.96 2.04 -0.64
N LEU A 183 16.11 0.75 -0.35
CA LEU A 183 17.10 -0.16 -0.95
C LEU A 183 16.38 -1.21 -1.79
N ALA A 184 17.16 -2.05 -2.47
CA ALA A 184 16.61 -3.15 -3.24
C ALA A 184 17.42 -4.44 -3.08
N ALA A 185 16.72 -5.57 -3.19
CA ALA A 185 17.26 -6.93 -3.16
C ALA A 185 16.66 -7.77 -4.28
N ASP A 186 17.45 -8.67 -4.85
CA ASP A 186 17.03 -9.61 -5.89
C ASP A 186 16.79 -11.02 -5.32
N SER A 187 15.84 -11.73 -5.91
CA SER A 187 15.53 -13.13 -5.62
C SER A 187 15.26 -13.91 -6.89
N LYS A 188 15.51 -15.22 -6.85
CA LYS A 188 15.14 -16.18 -7.92
C LYS A 188 13.91 -17.01 -7.57
N ASP A 189 13.50 -17.02 -6.30
CA ASP A 189 12.53 -17.97 -5.74
C ASP A 189 11.51 -17.32 -4.81
N LEU A 190 11.49 -15.98 -4.73
CA LEU A 190 10.70 -15.14 -3.81
C LEU A 190 11.01 -15.32 -2.31
N ARG A 191 11.94 -16.21 -1.94
CA ARG A 191 12.23 -16.61 -0.56
C ARG A 191 13.60 -16.12 -0.13
N THR A 192 14.60 -16.36 -0.97
CA THR A 192 16.00 -16.01 -0.71
C THR A 192 16.33 -14.71 -1.42
N TRP A 193 16.74 -13.71 -0.65
CA TRP A 193 16.99 -12.36 -1.15
C TRP A 193 18.47 -11.99 -1.01
N THR A 194 19.01 -11.35 -2.04
CA THR A 194 20.37 -10.81 -2.04
C THR A 194 20.33 -9.31 -2.27
N LYS A 195 20.87 -8.52 -1.34
CA LYS A 195 20.96 -7.07 -1.46
C LYS A 195 21.73 -6.71 -2.75
N ILE A 196 21.18 -5.79 -3.53
CA ILE A 196 21.81 -5.34 -4.79
C ILE A 196 22.99 -4.42 -4.50
N SER A 197 22.81 -3.50 -3.55
CA SER A 197 23.80 -2.49 -3.17
C SER A 197 23.50 -1.98 -1.76
N GLU A 198 24.54 -1.54 -1.05
CA GLU A 198 24.41 -0.76 0.19
C GLU A 198 24.00 0.69 -0.08
N GLN A 199 24.09 1.14 -1.34
CA GLN A 199 23.62 2.46 -1.74
C GLN A 199 22.10 2.41 -1.97
N PRO A 200 21.35 3.41 -1.46
CA PRO A 200 19.92 3.49 -1.67
C PRO A 200 19.60 3.78 -3.14
N VAL A 201 18.40 3.40 -3.58
CA VAL A 201 17.92 3.67 -4.95
C VAL A 201 17.81 5.16 -5.25
N ASN A 202 17.64 5.98 -4.21
CA ASN A 202 17.63 7.44 -4.24
C ASN A 202 18.12 7.99 -2.89
N PRO A 203 18.85 9.12 -2.84
CA PRO A 203 19.34 9.71 -1.58
C PRO A 203 18.24 10.31 -0.68
N THR A 204 17.01 10.44 -1.17
CA THR A 204 15.86 10.96 -0.42
C THR A 204 15.39 9.94 0.62
N ARG A 205 15.15 10.41 1.83
CA ARG A 205 14.57 9.59 2.92
C ARG A 205 13.09 9.38 2.66
N GLY A 206 12.61 8.17 2.90
CA GLY A 206 11.21 7.80 2.67
C GLY A 206 10.92 6.35 3.05
N GLU A 207 9.68 5.95 2.78
CA GLU A 207 9.11 4.64 3.07
C GLU A 207 8.00 4.28 2.08
N GLY A 208 7.28 3.18 2.30
CA GLY A 208 6.17 2.75 1.43
C GLY A 208 6.51 2.73 -0.06
N PRO A 209 7.62 2.08 -0.50
CA PRO A 209 7.90 1.95 -1.91
C PRO A 209 6.78 1.15 -2.59
N LYS A 210 6.42 1.53 -3.81
CA LYS A 210 5.60 0.73 -4.72
C LYS A 210 6.22 0.70 -6.10
N ALA A 211 6.66 -0.47 -6.52
CA ALA A 211 7.22 -0.73 -7.83
C ALA A 211 6.17 -1.31 -8.79
N PHE A 212 6.12 -0.80 -10.02
CA PHE A 212 5.19 -1.30 -11.05
C PHE A 212 5.69 -0.98 -12.45
N ARG A 213 5.15 -1.67 -13.45
CA ARG A 213 5.38 -1.36 -14.88
C ARG A 213 4.19 -0.63 -15.49
N PHE A 214 4.45 0.47 -16.17
CA PHE A 214 3.41 1.23 -16.86
C PHE A 214 4.00 2.04 -18.02
N ASN A 215 3.31 2.06 -19.16
CA ASN A 215 3.75 2.78 -20.36
C ASN A 215 5.20 2.47 -20.79
N GLY A 216 5.61 1.20 -20.70
CA GLY A 216 6.94 0.74 -21.12
C GLY A 216 8.07 0.95 -20.12
N TYR A 217 7.85 1.68 -19.03
CA TYR A 217 8.88 1.95 -18.00
C TYR A 217 8.63 1.15 -16.72
N TYR A 218 9.67 1.07 -15.89
CA TYR A 218 9.54 0.78 -14.47
C TYR A 218 9.35 2.07 -13.70
N TRP A 219 8.45 2.05 -12.73
CA TRP A 219 8.17 3.15 -11.83
C TRP A 219 8.36 2.69 -10.40
N LEU A 220 8.86 3.59 -9.55
CA LEU A 220 8.90 3.43 -8.11
C LEU A 220 8.30 4.68 -7.49
N ILE A 221 7.21 4.52 -6.76
CA ILE A 221 6.62 5.59 -5.94
C ILE A 221 7.02 5.34 -4.48
N ALA A 222 7.37 6.38 -3.73
CA ALA A 222 7.68 6.25 -2.30
C ALA A 222 7.17 7.45 -1.51
N ASP A 223 6.69 7.22 -0.29
CA ASP A 223 6.30 8.27 0.63
C ASP A 223 7.54 8.93 1.24
N VAL A 224 7.66 10.25 1.07
CA VAL A 224 8.78 11.04 1.61
C VAL A 224 8.30 12.03 2.68
N TRP A 225 7.13 11.77 3.27
CA TRP A 225 6.44 12.53 4.31
C TRP A 225 6.09 13.99 3.94
N LYS A 226 6.15 14.30 2.65
CA LYS A 226 5.78 15.60 2.04
C LYS A 226 5.13 15.41 0.67
N GLY A 227 4.43 14.29 0.48
CA GLY A 227 3.97 13.77 -0.80
C GLY A 227 4.78 12.57 -1.26
N LEU A 228 4.48 12.10 -2.46
CA LEU A 228 5.03 10.88 -3.02
C LEU A 228 6.10 11.18 -4.08
N MET A 229 7.32 10.73 -3.84
CA MET A 229 8.41 10.75 -4.81
C MET A 229 8.11 9.76 -5.93
N VAL A 230 8.45 10.13 -7.16
CA VAL A 230 8.30 9.27 -8.34
C VAL A 230 9.66 9.09 -9.00
N LEU A 231 10.09 7.85 -9.12
CA LEU A 231 11.27 7.46 -9.87
C LEU A 231 10.86 6.68 -11.12
N ARG A 232 11.55 6.93 -12.23
CA ARG A 232 11.41 6.20 -13.50
C ARG A 232 12.70 5.45 -13.80
N SER A 233 12.59 4.25 -14.38
CA SER A 233 13.73 3.44 -14.82
C SER A 233 13.40 2.63 -16.08
N ASP A 234 14.40 2.41 -16.92
CA ASP A 234 14.31 1.51 -18.08
C ASP A 234 14.68 0.06 -17.74
N ASP A 235 15.43 -0.15 -16.65
CA ASP A 235 16.05 -1.44 -16.27
C ASP A 235 15.77 -1.86 -14.82
N ALA A 236 14.94 -1.10 -14.10
CA ALA A 236 14.63 -1.25 -12.68
C ALA A 236 15.85 -1.14 -11.73
N LEU A 237 16.99 -0.66 -12.22
CA LEU A 237 18.25 -0.52 -11.49
C LEU A 237 18.69 0.95 -11.41
N ASN A 238 18.66 1.65 -12.55
CA ASN A 238 19.05 3.04 -12.67
C ASN A 238 17.80 3.92 -12.69
N TRP A 239 17.68 4.77 -11.67
CA TRP A 239 16.46 5.54 -11.41
C TRP A 239 16.67 7.03 -11.65
N THR A 240 15.72 7.65 -12.36
CA THR A 240 15.64 9.10 -12.51
C THR A 240 14.45 9.61 -11.73
N GLU A 241 14.69 10.53 -10.80
CA GLU A 241 13.62 11.20 -10.05
C GLU A 241 12.88 12.21 -10.93
N GLN A 242 11.56 12.14 -10.90
CA GLN A 242 10.70 13.16 -11.48
C GLN A 242 10.68 14.40 -10.57
N PRO A 243 10.79 15.63 -11.11
CA PRO A 243 10.67 16.83 -10.30
C PRO A 243 9.31 16.94 -9.59
N GLY A 244 9.35 17.29 -8.29
CA GLY A 244 8.16 17.45 -7.46
C GLY A 244 7.67 16.15 -6.83
N TYR A 245 6.59 16.24 -6.06
CA TYR A 245 6.01 15.10 -5.35
C TYR A 245 4.52 15.01 -5.69
N LEU A 246 4.07 13.82 -6.10
CA LEU A 246 2.65 13.58 -6.30
C LEU A 246 1.90 13.69 -4.98
N LEU A 247 0.68 14.21 -5.02
CA LEU A 247 -0.20 14.30 -3.85
C LEU A 247 0.38 15.06 -2.64
N ALA A 248 1.41 15.91 -2.84
CA ALA A 248 1.94 16.78 -1.79
C ALA A 248 0.91 17.82 -1.35
N GLU A 249 0.25 18.45 -2.32
CA GLU A 249 -0.76 19.47 -2.06
C GLU A 249 -2.11 18.83 -1.69
N PRO A 250 -2.83 19.39 -0.69
CA PRO A 250 -4.20 19.02 -0.37
C PRO A 250 -5.15 19.07 -1.57
N GLY A 251 -6.08 18.11 -1.64
CA GLY A 251 -7.22 18.17 -2.56
C GLY A 251 -8.32 19.10 -2.04
N ARG A 252 -9.39 19.26 -2.83
CA ARG A 252 -10.53 20.14 -2.52
C ARG A 252 -11.72 19.39 -1.94
N LYS A 253 -11.89 18.13 -2.34
CA LYS A 253 -12.99 17.27 -1.88
C LYS A 253 -12.81 16.91 -0.39
N ALA A 254 -13.93 16.72 0.31
CA ALA A 254 -13.91 16.31 1.71
C ALA A 254 -13.11 15.00 1.89
N THR A 255 -12.46 14.84 3.04
CA THR A 255 -11.61 13.69 3.41
C THR A 255 -10.31 13.50 2.59
N ASP A 256 -10.07 14.36 1.60
CA ASP A 256 -8.91 14.33 0.70
C ASP A 256 -8.06 15.62 0.83
N ARG A 257 -8.12 16.27 2.01
CA ARG A 257 -7.56 17.62 2.26
C ARG A 257 -6.19 17.63 2.95
N ALA A 258 -5.44 16.54 2.88
CA ALA A 258 -4.04 16.49 3.31
C ALA A 258 -3.18 15.80 2.25
N ALA A 259 -1.87 15.79 2.45
CA ALA A 259 -0.95 15.07 1.57
C ALA A 259 -1.32 13.58 1.51
N GLY A 260 -1.23 12.99 0.31
CA GLY A 260 -1.36 11.55 0.11
C GLY A 260 -0.12 10.81 0.61
N GLN A 261 -0.33 9.66 1.22
CA GLN A 261 0.70 8.86 1.88
C GLN A 261 0.60 7.39 1.49
N HIS A 262 1.73 6.70 1.55
CA HIS A 262 1.94 5.26 1.31
C HIS A 262 0.97 4.63 0.29
N ALA A 263 1.40 4.61 -0.97
CA ALA A 263 0.51 4.28 -2.06
C ALA A 263 0.65 2.83 -2.56
N ASP A 264 -0.45 2.30 -3.07
CA ASP A 264 -0.47 1.18 -3.99
C ASP A 264 -0.86 1.64 -5.39
N VAL A 265 -0.51 0.83 -6.40
CA VAL A 265 -0.86 1.09 -7.79
C VAL A 265 -1.39 -0.17 -8.45
N VAL A 266 -2.59 -0.08 -9.01
CA VAL A 266 -3.16 -1.11 -9.88
C VAL A 266 -3.07 -0.63 -11.33
N VAL A 267 -2.35 -1.40 -12.15
CA VAL A 267 -2.32 -1.20 -13.60
C VAL A 267 -3.38 -2.10 -14.24
N ASP A 268 -4.36 -1.48 -14.88
CA ASP A 268 -5.45 -2.15 -15.59
C ASP A 268 -5.34 -1.86 -17.10
N GLY A 269 -4.58 -2.71 -17.80
CA GLY A 269 -4.28 -2.54 -19.22
C GLY A 269 -3.47 -1.26 -19.49
N GLU A 270 -4.07 -0.32 -20.20
CA GLU A 270 -3.42 0.95 -20.59
C GLU A 270 -3.55 2.04 -19.52
N ARG A 271 -4.19 1.74 -18.39
CA ARG A 271 -4.47 2.72 -17.32
C ARG A 271 -3.87 2.28 -16.01
N ALA A 272 -3.58 3.23 -15.15
CA ALA A 272 -3.06 2.99 -13.81
C ALA A 272 -3.86 3.82 -12.80
N PHE A 273 -4.13 3.22 -11.65
CA PHE A 273 -4.85 3.85 -10.56
C PHE A 273 -3.98 3.81 -9.32
N ILE A 274 -3.80 4.98 -8.69
CA ILE A 274 -3.05 5.12 -7.45
C ILE A 274 -4.04 5.14 -6.28
N TYR A 275 -3.79 4.30 -5.29
CA TYR A 275 -4.54 4.20 -4.04
C TYR A 275 -3.64 4.67 -2.93
N TYR A 276 -4.11 5.60 -2.10
CA TYR A 276 -3.28 6.23 -1.08
C TYR A 276 -4.14 6.58 0.12
N PHE A 277 -3.52 6.70 1.30
CA PHE A 277 -4.24 7.14 2.48
C PHE A 277 -4.04 8.64 2.75
N VAL A 278 -5.00 9.25 3.44
CA VAL A 278 -4.99 10.67 3.80
C VAL A 278 -5.37 10.85 5.26
N HIS A 279 -4.52 11.55 6.02
CA HIS A 279 -4.83 11.97 7.38
C HIS A 279 -5.97 12.99 7.42
N GLN A 280 -6.90 12.83 8.36
CA GLN A 280 -8.12 13.65 8.43
C GLN A 280 -7.96 14.95 9.23
N LYS A 281 -6.72 15.37 9.55
CA LYS A 281 -6.43 16.55 10.39
C LYS A 281 -7.02 17.88 9.91
N ASN A 282 -7.37 17.99 8.64
CA ASN A 282 -7.89 19.20 8.00
C ASN A 282 -9.42 19.16 7.77
N GLU A 283 -10.11 18.14 8.29
CA GLU A 283 -11.57 18.05 8.25
C GLU A 283 -12.21 18.82 9.41
N ALA A 284 -13.50 19.19 9.26
CA ALA A 284 -14.20 20.05 10.22
C ALA A 284 -14.29 19.42 11.62
N GLU A 285 -14.39 18.10 11.69
CA GLU A 285 -14.45 17.32 12.92
C GLU A 285 -13.19 17.47 13.78
N ALA A 286 -12.04 17.78 13.17
CA ALA A 286 -10.79 18.01 13.90
C ALA A 286 -10.87 19.21 14.85
N ALA A 287 -11.78 20.16 14.61
CA ALA A 287 -12.02 21.27 15.53
C ALA A 287 -12.58 20.83 16.89
N ASN A 288 -13.25 19.68 16.93
CA ASN A 288 -13.92 19.14 18.13
C ASN A 288 -13.21 17.90 18.71
N ASP A 289 -12.22 17.36 18.00
CA ASP A 289 -11.43 16.21 18.45
C ASP A 289 -9.95 16.42 18.11
N SER A 290 -9.14 16.72 19.13
CA SER A 290 -7.69 16.93 18.97
C SER A 290 -6.95 15.70 18.45
N ARG A 291 -7.56 14.51 18.53
CA ARG A 291 -7.00 13.25 18.01
C ARG A 291 -7.51 12.89 16.62
N TRP A 292 -8.35 13.71 15.99
CA TRP A 292 -8.91 13.44 14.66
C TRP A 292 -7.82 13.25 13.59
N HIS A 293 -6.64 13.84 13.80
CA HIS A 293 -5.46 13.66 12.94
C HIS A 293 -4.99 12.21 12.82
N GLN A 294 -5.31 11.32 13.77
CA GLN A 294 -4.96 9.90 13.71
C GLN A 294 -5.76 9.16 12.64
N ARG A 295 -6.96 9.66 12.29
CA ARG A 295 -7.84 9.01 11.32
C ARG A 295 -7.25 9.09 9.94
N THR A 296 -7.43 8.00 9.21
CA THR A 296 -6.99 7.87 7.83
C THR A 296 -8.07 7.17 7.01
N VAL A 297 -8.22 7.64 5.78
CA VAL A 297 -9.12 7.07 4.79
C VAL A 297 -8.33 6.75 3.53
N ILE A 298 -8.79 5.77 2.75
CA ILE A 298 -8.20 5.46 1.44
C ILE A 298 -8.91 6.27 0.37
N GLN A 299 -8.14 6.76 -0.59
CA GLN A 299 -8.57 7.49 -1.77
C GLN A 299 -8.05 6.79 -3.02
N VAL A 300 -8.66 7.10 -4.17
CA VAL A 300 -8.17 6.67 -5.48
C VAL A 300 -8.10 7.87 -6.42
N ALA A 301 -7.09 7.86 -7.28
CA ALA A 301 -7.01 8.74 -8.44
C ALA A 301 -6.44 7.98 -9.64
N GLU A 302 -6.70 8.48 -10.84
CA GLU A 302 -5.99 7.99 -12.02
C GLU A 302 -4.57 8.55 -12.05
N LEU A 303 -3.63 7.67 -12.36
CA LEU A 303 -2.23 7.97 -12.60
C LEU A 303 -2.01 8.03 -14.12
N VAL A 304 -1.84 9.25 -14.64
CA VAL A 304 -1.75 9.51 -16.08
C VAL A 304 -0.30 9.63 -16.49
N TYR A 305 0.12 8.85 -17.49
CA TYR A 305 1.41 9.04 -18.15
C TYR A 305 1.30 10.14 -19.20
N LYS A 306 2.14 11.17 -19.10
CA LYS A 306 2.19 12.29 -20.05
C LYS A 306 3.61 12.84 -20.14
N ASP A 307 4.11 12.97 -21.37
CA ASP A 307 5.41 13.60 -21.67
C ASP A 307 6.58 13.04 -20.81
N GLY A 308 6.60 11.72 -20.62
CA GLY A 308 7.66 11.04 -19.84
C GLY A 308 7.48 11.08 -18.32
N LYS A 309 6.37 11.61 -17.81
CA LYS A 309 6.07 11.79 -16.39
C LYS A 309 4.76 11.12 -15.99
N LEU A 310 4.60 10.89 -14.70
CA LEU A 310 3.33 10.52 -14.09
C LEU A 310 2.68 11.75 -13.45
N GLU A 311 1.41 11.97 -13.73
CA GLU A 311 0.59 13.06 -13.19
C GLU A 311 -0.65 12.48 -12.51
N VAL A 312 -1.15 13.19 -11.49
CA VAL A 312 -2.37 12.83 -10.77
C VAL A 312 -3.23 14.07 -10.59
N ASN A 313 -4.45 14.04 -11.13
CA ASN A 313 -5.50 14.97 -10.75
C ASN A 313 -6.38 14.30 -9.70
N ARG A 314 -6.03 14.47 -8.42
CA ARG A 314 -6.78 13.83 -7.33
C ARG A 314 -8.23 14.30 -7.26
N ASP A 315 -8.57 15.51 -7.69
CA ASP A 315 -9.94 16.01 -7.63
C ASP A 315 -10.84 15.48 -8.77
N ALA A 316 -10.27 14.83 -9.80
CA ALA A 316 -11.05 14.19 -10.85
C ALA A 316 -11.89 13.03 -10.32
N ASP A 317 -13.00 12.73 -11.00
CA ASP A 317 -13.81 11.55 -10.71
C ASP A 317 -13.16 10.30 -11.32
N VAL A 318 -13.12 9.22 -10.54
CA VAL A 318 -12.73 7.90 -11.02
C VAL A 318 -14.01 7.10 -11.22
N ALA A 319 -14.38 6.86 -12.48
CA ALA A 319 -15.62 6.16 -12.82
C ALA A 319 -15.40 4.86 -13.59
N ILE A 320 -14.14 4.39 -13.71
CA ILE A 320 -13.84 3.19 -14.47
C ILE A 320 -13.66 2.01 -13.52
N PRO A 321 -14.47 0.95 -13.68
CA PRO A 321 -14.33 -0.24 -12.88
C PRO A 321 -13.04 -0.99 -13.26
N LEU A 322 -12.35 -1.52 -12.26
CA LEU A 322 -11.21 -2.40 -12.46
C LEU A 322 -11.65 -3.73 -13.09
N ARG A 323 -10.95 -4.16 -14.14
CA ARG A 323 -11.20 -5.43 -14.81
C ARG A 323 -10.44 -6.56 -14.15
N ALA A 324 -11.02 -7.76 -14.13
CA ALA A 324 -10.29 -8.96 -13.73
C ALA A 324 -8.98 -9.07 -14.54
N PRO A 325 -7.81 -9.28 -13.89
CA PRO A 325 -6.56 -9.52 -14.59
C PRO A 325 -6.66 -10.74 -15.50
N SER A 326 -5.89 -10.75 -16.58
CA SER A 326 -5.77 -11.94 -17.44
C SER A 326 -5.37 -13.19 -16.61
N PRO A 327 -5.81 -14.38 -17.02
CA PRO A 327 -5.49 -15.65 -16.36
C PRO A 327 -4.00 -15.81 -16.02
#